data_AF-A0A8S9ZV61-F1
#
_entry.id   AF-A0A8S9ZV61-F1
#
_cell.length_a   1.000
_cell.length_b   1.000
_cell.length_c   1.000
_cell.angle_alpha   90.00
_cell.angle_beta   90.00
_cell.angle_gamma   90.00
#
_symmetry.space_group_name_H-M   'P 1'
#
loop_
_entity.id
_entity.type
_entity.pdbx_description
1 polymer ?
#
loop_
_entity_poly.entity_id
_entity_poly.type
_entity_poly.pdbx_seq_one_letter_code
_entity_poly.pdbx_strand_id
1 'polypeptide(L)'
;MMQMNYSLVLEKSAQDAADKCIYSHTDTNYGESFYSWPQELNETYAMEQSIIGWWTEAEARGVIGPYPNQTCFPYDYAQHSRQIGHWSQIAWWNTNEVGCAVGRCPRFKSNVYCHYWNRGNVYTGCVFWVGEPCIECPKSCNKTSLLCIY
;
A
#
# COMPACT_ATOMS: atom_id res chain seq x y z
N MET A 1 -3.23 -9.78 -10.14
CA MET A 1 -3.17 -8.50 -9.40
C MET A 1 -4.53 -7.83 -9.52
N MET A 2 -5.18 -7.51 -8.40
CA MET A 2 -6.46 -6.83 -8.41
C MET A 2 -6.30 -5.34 -8.76
N GLN A 3 -7.27 -4.78 -9.49
CA GLN A 3 -7.40 -3.35 -9.64
C GLN A 3 -7.97 -2.75 -8.35
N MET A 4 -7.35 -1.67 -7.84
CA MET A 4 -7.88 -0.94 -6.69
C MET A 4 -8.98 0.03 -7.10
N ASN A 5 -10.03 0.10 -6.30
CA ASN A 5 -11.07 1.13 -6.36
C ASN A 5 -10.93 2.11 -5.20
N TYR A 6 -11.31 3.36 -5.41
CA TYR A 6 -11.28 4.33 -4.33
C TYR A 6 -12.47 4.11 -3.37
N SER A 7 -12.21 4.14 -2.06
CA SER A 7 -13.19 3.87 -1.02
C SER A 7 -13.31 5.06 -0.07
N LEU A 8 -14.49 5.71 -0.05
CA LEU A 8 -14.77 6.83 0.85
C LEU A 8 -14.78 6.40 2.33
N VAL A 9 -15.02 5.11 2.60
CA VAL A 9 -14.94 4.55 3.96
C VAL A 9 -13.48 4.52 4.43
N LEU A 10 -12.57 4.07 3.56
CA LEU A 10 -11.13 4.06 3.86
C LEU A 10 -10.56 5.48 3.91
N GLU A 11 -11.01 6.40 3.05
CA GLU A 11 -10.61 7.80 3.09
C GLU A 11 -10.97 8.45 4.43
N LYS A 12 -12.21 8.25 4.90
CA LYS A 12 -12.63 8.76 6.21
C LYS A 12 -11.75 8.20 7.34
N SER A 13 -11.49 6.89 7.32
CA SER A 13 -10.61 6.26 8.31
C SER A 13 -9.18 6.80 8.25
N ALA A 14 -8.65 7.05 7.05
CA ALA A 14 -7.34 7.64 6.85
C ALA A 14 -7.31 9.10 7.34
N GLN A 15 -8.38 9.87 7.15
CA GLN A 15 -8.50 11.24 7.66
C GLN A 15 -8.51 11.26 9.19
N ASP A 16 -9.31 10.38 9.82
CA ASP A 16 -9.34 10.22 11.28
C ASP A 16 -7.95 9.84 11.83
N ALA A 17 -7.13 9.11 11.07
CA ALA A 17 -5.74 8.81 11.41
C ALA A 17 -4.82 10.02 11.24
N ALA A 18 -4.92 10.71 10.10
CA ALA A 18 -4.08 11.83 9.75
C ALA A 18 -4.25 13.02 10.72
N ASP A 19 -5.48 13.29 11.16
CA ASP A 19 -5.82 14.39 12.06
C ASP A 19 -5.38 14.18 13.51
N LYS A 20 -5.05 12.93 13.90
CA LYS A 20 -4.46 12.66 15.23
C LYS A 20 -3.08 13.27 15.38
N CYS A 21 -2.39 13.54 14.28
CA CYS A 21 -1.07 14.16 14.30
C CYS A 21 -0.01 13.36 15.07
N ILE A 22 -0.13 12.03 15.03
CA ILE A 22 0.81 11.07 15.60
C ILE A 22 1.49 10.34 14.44
N TYR A 23 2.82 10.23 14.52
CA TYR A 23 3.62 9.47 13.57
C TYR A 23 3.74 8.02 14.02
N SER A 24 2.66 7.25 13.89
CA SER A 24 2.59 5.85 14.27
C SER A 24 1.46 5.13 13.55
N HIS A 25 1.60 3.83 13.36
CA HIS A 25 0.49 3.03 12.84
C HIS A 25 -0.78 3.12 13.70
N THR A 26 -1.93 2.97 13.07
CA THR A 26 -3.23 2.92 13.75
C THR A 26 -3.64 1.50 14.16
N ASP A 27 -4.47 1.40 15.18
CA ASP A 27 -5.12 0.14 15.58
C ASP A 27 -6.40 -0.06 14.76
N THR A 28 -6.23 -0.43 13.48
CA THR A 28 -7.32 -0.76 12.56
C THR A 28 -7.08 -2.10 11.89
N ASN A 29 -8.13 -2.65 11.27
CA ASN A 29 -8.03 -3.89 10.49
C ASN A 29 -7.61 -3.65 9.02
N TYR A 30 -7.33 -2.42 8.64
CA TYR A 30 -6.92 -2.06 7.28
C TYR A 30 -5.41 -2.26 7.09
N GLY A 31 -5.00 -2.41 5.83
CA GLY A 31 -3.61 -2.12 5.49
C GLY A 31 -3.35 -0.62 5.65
N GLU A 32 -2.11 -0.23 5.92
CA GLU A 32 -1.79 1.19 6.16
C GLU A 32 -0.39 1.55 5.66
N SER A 33 -0.30 2.72 5.03
CA SER A 33 0.94 3.42 4.76
C SER A 33 0.81 4.86 5.22
N PHE A 34 1.84 5.41 5.85
CA PHE A 34 1.82 6.80 6.31
C PHE A 34 3.17 7.48 6.14
N TYR A 35 3.13 8.81 6.03
CA TYR A 35 4.31 9.65 6.00
C TYR A 35 4.00 11.06 6.50
N SER A 36 4.97 11.73 7.12
CA SER A 36 4.80 13.08 7.66
C SER A 36 5.86 14.01 7.07
N TRP A 37 5.41 15.18 6.60
CA TRP A 37 6.25 16.24 6.09
C TRP A 37 6.37 17.38 7.11
N PRO A 38 7.56 17.98 7.28
CA PRO A 38 7.74 19.15 8.13
C PRO A 38 7.27 20.46 7.49
N GLN A 39 6.85 20.45 6.22
CA GLN A 39 6.29 21.61 5.49
C GLN A 39 4.82 21.43 5.21
N GLU A 40 4.09 22.56 5.16
CA GLU A 40 2.69 22.55 4.76
C GLU A 40 2.63 22.46 3.24
N LEU A 41 2.43 21.24 2.74
CA LEU A 41 2.42 20.96 1.31
C LEU A 41 1.00 21.04 0.75
N ASN A 42 0.88 21.30 -0.55
CA ASN A 42 -0.35 21.03 -1.27
C ASN A 42 -0.74 19.54 -1.09
N GLU A 43 -2.03 19.24 -0.93
CA GLU A 43 -2.50 17.89 -0.56
C GLU A 43 -2.19 16.86 -1.64
N THR A 44 -2.47 17.20 -2.91
CA THR A 44 -2.15 16.35 -4.05
C THR A 44 -0.66 16.07 -4.12
N TYR A 45 0.17 17.12 -3.98
CA TYR A 45 1.62 16.95 -3.98
C TYR A 45 2.11 16.07 -2.81
N ALA A 46 1.62 16.31 -1.59
CA ALA A 46 1.99 15.53 -0.41
C ALA A 46 1.63 14.04 -0.59
N MET A 47 0.44 13.77 -1.13
CA MET A 47 -0.05 12.43 -1.39
C MET A 47 0.77 11.73 -2.49
N GLU A 48 0.96 12.38 -3.64
CA GLU A 48 1.76 11.84 -4.75
C GLU A 48 3.19 11.51 -4.32
N GLN A 49 3.87 12.44 -3.64
CA GLN A 49 5.25 12.20 -3.20
C GLN A 49 5.34 11.10 -2.14
N SER A 50 4.33 10.97 -1.27
CA SER A 50 4.29 9.88 -0.28
C SER A 50 4.12 8.53 -0.97
N ILE A 51 3.21 8.43 -1.95
CA ILE A 51 2.98 7.20 -2.72
C ILE A 51 4.23 6.82 -3.55
N ILE A 52 4.87 7.79 -4.20
CA ILE A 52 6.14 7.56 -4.90
C ILE A 52 7.22 7.09 -3.92
N GLY A 53 7.34 7.72 -2.75
CA GLY A 53 8.28 7.31 -1.70
C GLY A 53 8.05 5.87 -1.24
N TRP A 54 6.79 5.48 -1.00
CA TRP A 54 6.42 4.11 -0.63
C TRP A 54 6.68 3.11 -1.74
N TRP A 55 6.44 3.47 -3.00
CA TRP A 55 6.67 2.56 -4.13
C TRP A 55 8.17 2.34 -4.39
N THR A 56 8.98 3.40 -4.24
CA THR A 56 10.43 3.35 -4.48
C THR A 56 11.20 2.54 -3.44
N GLU A 57 10.57 2.13 -2.33
CA GLU A 57 11.20 1.25 -1.34
C GLU A 57 11.71 -0.07 -1.96
N ALA A 58 10.98 -0.63 -2.92
CA ALA A 58 11.37 -1.86 -3.60
C ALA A 58 12.71 -1.74 -4.34
N GLU A 59 12.93 -0.64 -5.05
CA GLU A 59 14.18 -0.39 -5.75
C GLU A 59 15.29 -0.01 -4.78
N ALA A 60 15.00 0.90 -3.83
CA ALA A 60 15.99 1.43 -2.91
C ALA A 60 16.52 0.38 -1.90
N ARG A 61 15.66 -0.53 -1.46
CA ARG A 61 15.99 -1.53 -0.42
C ARG A 61 16.03 -2.96 -0.97
N GLY A 62 15.58 -3.17 -2.20
CA GLY A 62 15.53 -4.45 -2.90
C GLY A 62 14.39 -5.36 -2.44
N VAL A 63 13.94 -6.22 -3.35
CA VAL A 63 12.89 -7.23 -3.12
C VAL A 63 13.52 -8.63 -3.17
N ILE A 64 13.08 -9.52 -2.29
CA ILE A 64 13.42 -10.94 -2.33
C ILE A 64 12.43 -11.62 -3.28
N GLY A 65 12.97 -12.22 -4.33
CA GLY A 65 12.16 -13.01 -5.25
C GLY A 65 11.63 -14.30 -4.62
N PRO A 66 10.83 -15.07 -5.35
CA PRO A 66 10.39 -16.39 -4.91
C PRO A 66 11.59 -17.28 -4.53
N TYR A 67 11.45 -18.00 -3.41
CA TYR A 67 12.40 -19.06 -3.05
C TYR A 67 12.29 -20.25 -4.02
N PRO A 68 13.29 -21.16 -4.06
CA PRO A 68 13.17 -22.38 -4.84
C PRO A 68 11.86 -23.13 -4.56
N ASN A 69 11.14 -23.50 -5.63
CA ASN A 69 9.83 -24.15 -5.60
C ASN A 69 8.66 -23.29 -5.06
N GLN A 70 8.82 -21.98 -4.94
CA GLN A 70 7.70 -21.06 -4.68
C GLN A 70 7.35 -20.28 -5.95
N THR A 71 6.07 -19.94 -6.09
CA THR A 71 5.53 -19.22 -7.24
C THR A 71 5.07 -17.81 -6.88
N CYS A 72 5.51 -17.27 -5.74
CA CYS A 72 5.15 -15.93 -5.31
C CYS A 72 6.29 -15.20 -4.61
N PHE A 73 6.18 -13.88 -4.57
CA PHE A 73 7.04 -13.03 -3.76
C PHE A 73 6.60 -13.15 -2.29
N PRO A 74 7.43 -13.72 -1.40
CA PRO A 74 7.02 -13.99 -0.03
C PRO A 74 7.00 -12.71 0.80
N TYR A 75 6.06 -12.61 1.74
CA TYR A 75 6.09 -11.62 2.80
C TYR A 75 6.43 -12.28 4.14
N ASP A 76 7.70 -12.62 4.29
CA ASP A 76 8.25 -13.28 5.48
C ASP A 76 9.18 -12.35 6.27
N TYR A 77 9.86 -12.90 7.28
CA TYR A 77 10.79 -12.12 8.10
C TYR A 77 11.91 -11.49 7.27
N ALA A 78 12.48 -12.23 6.33
CA ALA A 78 13.57 -11.74 5.50
C ALA A 78 13.09 -10.55 4.64
N GLN A 79 11.94 -10.69 3.99
CA GLN A 79 11.36 -9.62 3.19
C GLN A 79 10.97 -8.40 4.04
N HIS A 80 10.31 -8.63 5.17
CA HIS A 80 9.86 -7.59 6.10
C HIS A 80 11.02 -6.81 6.70
N SER A 81 12.13 -7.48 7.05
CA SER A 81 13.31 -6.84 7.64
C SER A 81 13.97 -5.79 6.73
N ARG A 82 13.65 -5.81 5.43
CA ARG A 82 14.11 -4.80 4.45
C ARG A 82 13.32 -3.50 4.53
N GLN A 83 12.33 -3.39 5.42
CA GLN A 83 11.51 -2.19 5.61
C GLN A 83 10.82 -1.74 4.32
N ILE A 84 10.31 -2.68 3.51
CA ILE A 84 9.56 -2.36 2.27
C ILE A 84 8.05 -2.54 2.42
N GLY A 85 7.56 -2.38 3.66
CA GLY A 85 6.18 -2.66 4.03
C GLY A 85 5.15 -1.79 3.30
N HIS A 86 5.51 -0.56 2.94
CA HIS A 86 4.58 0.30 2.21
C HIS A 86 4.49 -0.14 0.75
N TRP A 87 5.62 -0.45 0.11
CA TRP A 87 5.61 -1.02 -1.24
C TRP A 87 4.80 -2.32 -1.28
N SER A 88 5.05 -3.26 -0.37
CA SER A 88 4.39 -4.55 -0.39
C SER A 88 2.89 -4.45 -0.14
N GLN A 89 2.43 -3.46 0.64
CA GLN A 89 1.00 -3.19 0.80
C GLN A 89 0.36 -2.67 -0.49
N ILE A 90 1.04 -1.77 -1.21
CA ILE A 90 0.54 -1.26 -2.51
C ILE A 90 0.55 -2.39 -3.55
N ALA A 91 1.60 -3.21 -3.58
CA ALA A 91 1.74 -4.33 -4.51
C ALA A 91 0.99 -5.60 -4.10
N TRP A 92 0.19 -5.56 -3.04
CA TRP A 92 -0.44 -6.75 -2.49
C TRP A 92 -1.57 -7.26 -3.39
N TRP A 93 -1.50 -8.53 -3.80
CA TRP A 93 -2.22 -9.06 -4.96
C TRP A 93 -3.75 -8.94 -4.90
N ASN A 94 -4.33 -9.00 -3.71
CA ASN A 94 -5.77 -8.92 -3.47
C ASN A 94 -6.22 -7.69 -2.68
N THR A 95 -5.32 -6.72 -2.46
CA THR A 95 -5.75 -5.38 -2.06
C THR A 95 -6.44 -4.75 -3.26
N ASN A 96 -7.69 -4.36 -3.10
CA ASN A 96 -8.58 -3.95 -4.19
C ASN A 96 -9.34 -2.64 -3.87
N GLU A 97 -9.05 -2.02 -2.74
CA GLU A 97 -9.61 -0.76 -2.30
C GLU A 97 -8.53 0.07 -1.59
N VAL A 98 -8.60 1.38 -1.79
CA VAL A 98 -7.73 2.35 -1.14
C VAL A 98 -8.51 3.63 -0.82
N GLY A 99 -8.16 4.28 0.28
CA GLY A 99 -8.58 5.65 0.57
C GLY A 99 -7.48 6.38 1.33
N CYS A 100 -7.26 7.65 1.01
CA CYS A 100 -6.11 8.40 1.50
C CYS A 100 -6.52 9.79 1.98
N ALA A 101 -5.73 10.36 2.88
CA ALA A 101 -6.01 11.66 3.47
C ALA A 101 -4.73 12.41 3.85
N VAL A 102 -4.85 13.73 3.98
CA VAL A 102 -3.80 14.62 4.48
C VAL A 102 -4.34 15.43 5.65
N GLY A 103 -3.75 15.23 6.83
CA GLY A 103 -4.03 16.00 8.04
C GLY A 103 -3.02 17.14 8.20
N ARG A 104 -3.43 18.23 8.88
CA ARG A 104 -2.59 19.39 9.15
C ARG A 104 -2.19 19.42 10.61
N CYS A 105 -0.90 19.28 10.91
CA CYS A 105 -0.44 19.16 12.29
C CYS A 105 0.52 20.26 12.75
N PRO A 106 0.54 20.59 14.05
CA PRO A 106 1.46 21.59 14.59
C PRO A 106 2.93 21.23 14.38
N ARG A 107 3.30 19.97 14.68
CA ARG A 107 4.66 19.43 14.56
C ARG A 107 4.97 18.95 13.14
N PHE A 108 4.06 18.20 12.55
CA PHE A 108 4.16 17.66 11.19
C PHE A 108 3.19 18.43 10.30
N LYS A 109 3.66 19.36 9.50
CA LYS A 109 2.76 20.29 8.80
C LYS A 109 1.81 19.58 7.81
N SER A 110 2.25 18.50 7.18
CA SER A 110 1.37 17.60 6.40
C SER A 110 1.56 16.17 6.85
N ASN A 111 0.48 15.51 7.30
CA ASN A 111 0.48 14.12 7.75
C ASN A 111 -0.37 13.27 6.79
N VAL A 112 0.26 12.37 6.05
CA VAL A 112 -0.38 11.59 4.98
C VAL A 112 -0.63 10.18 5.48
N TYR A 113 -1.86 9.70 5.31
CA TYR A 113 -2.25 8.31 5.57
C TYR A 113 -3.00 7.76 4.36
N CYS A 114 -2.73 6.50 4.02
CA CYS A 114 -3.55 5.69 3.13
C CYS A 114 -3.94 4.40 3.83
N HIS A 115 -5.23 4.07 3.78
CA HIS A 115 -5.77 2.79 4.24
C HIS A 115 -6.16 1.91 3.06
N TYR A 116 -5.97 0.61 3.23
CA TYR A 116 -6.10 -0.38 2.17
C TYR A 116 -7.01 -1.53 2.59
N TRP A 117 -7.82 -2.01 1.65
CA TRP A 117 -8.61 -3.22 1.81
C TRP A 117 -8.58 -4.07 0.53
N ASN A 118 -8.48 -5.39 0.57
CA ASN A 118 -8.07 -6.21 1.71
C ASN A 118 -6.73 -5.78 2.31
N ARG A 119 -6.52 -6.08 3.59
CA ARG A 119 -5.25 -5.79 4.26
C ARG A 119 -4.14 -6.69 3.68
N GLY A 120 -3.02 -6.06 3.34
CA GLY A 120 -1.80 -6.75 2.92
C GLY A 120 -0.85 -7.03 4.08
N ASN A 121 0.41 -7.30 3.75
CA ASN A 121 1.49 -7.52 4.72
C ASN A 121 1.17 -8.60 5.76
N VAL A 122 0.40 -9.61 5.36
CA VAL A 122 0.13 -10.78 6.20
C VAL A 122 1.39 -11.65 6.17
N TYR A 123 2.00 -11.87 7.35
CA TYR A 123 3.18 -12.71 7.46
C TYR A 123 2.94 -14.09 6.84
N THR A 124 3.96 -14.60 6.15
CA THR A 124 3.92 -15.87 5.39
C THR A 124 2.98 -15.86 4.19
N GLY A 125 2.30 -14.76 3.93
CA GLY A 125 1.52 -14.54 2.71
C GLY A 125 2.39 -14.20 1.51
N CYS A 126 1.74 -14.07 0.36
CA CYS A 126 2.36 -13.64 -0.89
C CYS A 126 2.05 -12.18 -1.13
N VAL A 127 3.07 -11.37 -1.45
CA VAL A 127 2.86 -10.01 -1.98
C VAL A 127 2.13 -10.13 -3.31
N PHE A 128 2.69 -10.89 -4.26
CA PHE A 128 1.98 -11.32 -5.46
C PHE A 128 2.56 -12.60 -6.06
N TRP A 129 1.74 -13.26 -6.88
CA TRP A 129 2.09 -14.48 -7.61
C TRP A 129 2.80 -14.16 -8.93
N VAL A 130 3.74 -15.01 -9.30
CA VAL A 130 4.43 -14.99 -10.58
C VAL A 130 3.56 -15.70 -11.61
N GLY A 131 3.35 -15.06 -12.76
CA GLY A 131 2.61 -15.65 -13.86
C GLY A 131 2.29 -14.63 -14.94
N GLU A 132 1.73 -15.14 -16.04
CA GLU A 132 1.20 -14.29 -17.10
C GLU A 132 0.04 -13.43 -16.57
N PRO A 133 -0.02 -12.14 -16.93
CA PRO A 133 -1.13 -11.29 -16.51
C PRO A 133 -2.48 -11.87 -16.93
N CYS A 134 -3.51 -11.59 -16.15
CA CYS A 134 -4.91 -12.01 -16.38
C CYS A 134 -5.25 -13.50 -16.25
N ILE A 135 -4.28 -14.42 -16.16
CA ILE A 135 -4.55 -15.87 -16.27
C ILE A 135 -5.33 -16.46 -15.08
N GLU A 136 -5.19 -15.88 -13.89
CA GLU A 136 -5.88 -16.30 -12.66
C GLU A 136 -6.86 -15.24 -12.13
N CYS A 137 -7.42 -14.40 -13.01
CA CYS A 137 -8.42 -13.44 -12.55
C CYS A 137 -9.73 -14.15 -12.13
N PRO A 138 -10.33 -13.77 -10.98
CA PRO A 138 -11.52 -14.45 -10.47
C PRO A 138 -12.77 -14.25 -11.32
N LYS A 139 -12.83 -13.17 -12.12
CA LYS A 139 -13.97 -12.87 -12.99
C LYS A 139 -13.56 -12.34 -14.35
N SER A 140 -12.88 -11.20 -14.38
CA SER A 140 -12.47 -10.57 -15.64
C SER A 140 -11.13 -9.85 -15.49
N CYS A 141 -10.51 -9.52 -16.61
CA CYS A 141 -9.28 -8.74 -16.65
C CYS A 141 -9.45 -7.53 -17.56
N ASN A 142 -8.96 -6.37 -17.12
CA ASN A 142 -8.81 -5.22 -17.97
C ASN A 142 -7.67 -5.47 -18.97
N LYS A 143 -7.97 -5.48 -20.27
CA LYS A 143 -6.96 -5.77 -21.30
C LYS A 143 -5.91 -4.67 -21.48
N THR A 144 -6.15 -3.47 -20.97
CA THR A 144 -5.22 -2.34 -21.07
C THR A 144 -4.31 -2.27 -19.85
N SER A 145 -4.87 -2.29 -18.64
CA SER A 145 -4.09 -2.23 -17.40
C SER A 145 -3.52 -3.59 -16.98
N LEU A 146 -4.03 -4.69 -17.53
CA LEU A 146 -3.69 -6.07 -17.16
C LEU A 146 -3.98 -6.39 -15.69
N LEU A 147 -4.94 -5.70 -15.10
CA LEU A 147 -5.41 -5.90 -13.72
C LEU A 147 -6.76 -6.63 -13.71
N CYS A 148 -6.93 -7.47 -12.70
CA CYS A 148 -8.17 -8.20 -12.46
C CYS A 148 -9.27 -7.27 -11.93
N ILE A 149 -10.49 -7.44 -12.42
CA ILE A 149 -11.68 -6.69 -12.00
C ILE A 149 -12.75 -7.68 -11.50
N TYR A 150 -13.44 -7.28 -10.43
CA TYR A 150 -14.58 -7.99 -9.85
C TYR A 150 -15.91 -7.76 -10.57
#